data_AF-A0A1M3PZV6-F1
#
_entry.id   AF-A0A1M3PZV6-F1
#
_cell.length_a   1.000
_cell.length_b   1.000
_cell.length_c   1.000
_cell.angle_alpha   90.00
_cell.angle_beta   90.00
_cell.angle_gamma   90.00
#
_symmetry.space_group_name_H-M   'P 1'
#
loop_
_entity.id
_entity.type
_entity.pdbx_description
1 polymer ?
#
loop_
_entity_poly.entity_id
_entity_poly.type
_entity_poly.pdbx_seq_one_letter_code
_entity_poly.pdbx_strand_id
1 'polypeptide(L)'
;MSLEITDTKILVFLPPPAAEKVVGHLSGLGYAAIAASTFAEAFDALRSNEFSFAIATRPDISLLRHIRTIPVINMEIFFHADPAFKTIEAAPRHFDSKAFMARVEFLSRPVSSRLNGHEADGVKGLPPGDDRMTSRWWNKAATFWRLRPKRKAQFDVQG
;
A
#
# COMPACT_ATOMS: atom_id res chain seq x y z
N MET A 1 1.15 10.95 32.70
CA MET A 1 0.59 9.76 32.01
C MET A 1 1.20 9.74 30.63
N SER A 2 2.18 8.88 30.39
CA SER A 2 2.91 8.81 29.14
C SER A 2 2.01 8.16 28.09
N LEU A 3 1.66 8.92 27.04
CA LEU A 3 1.08 8.35 25.84
C LEU A 3 2.16 7.47 25.22
N GLU A 4 2.06 6.16 25.40
CA GLU A 4 2.83 5.23 24.59
C GLU A 4 2.32 5.36 23.16
N ILE A 5 2.95 6.26 22.41
CA ILE A 5 2.86 6.31 20.96
C ILE A 5 3.58 5.04 20.52
N THR A 6 2.84 3.93 20.47
CA THR A 6 3.35 2.71 19.86
C THR A 6 3.63 3.05 18.41
N ASP A 7 4.91 3.14 18.06
CA ASP A 7 5.39 3.45 16.72
C ASP A 7 5.11 2.23 15.83
N THR A 8 3.84 2.06 15.45
CA THR A 8 3.39 0.89 14.70
C THR A 8 3.89 0.97 13.28
N LYS A 9 4.48 -0.12 12.80
CA LYS A 9 5.11 -0.21 11.49
C LYS A 9 4.07 -0.48 10.39
N ILE A 10 4.40 -0.07 9.18
CA ILE A 10 3.66 -0.40 7.96
C ILE A 10 4.36 -1.58 7.28
N LEU A 11 3.62 -2.65 7.00
CA LEU A 11 4.15 -3.75 6.19
C LEU A 11 3.92 -3.44 4.71
N VAL A 12 4.98 -3.42 3.91
CA VAL A 12 4.87 -3.27 2.45
C VAL A 12 5.16 -4.62 1.81
N PHE A 13 4.10 -5.32 1.40
CA PHE A 13 4.21 -6.62 0.74
C PHE A 13 4.07 -6.49 -0.78
N LEU A 14 5.20 -6.35 -1.48
CA LEU A 14 5.27 -6.10 -2.92
C LEU A 14 6.54 -6.76 -3.49
N PRO A 15 6.66 -6.94 -4.82
CA PRO A 15 7.93 -7.36 -5.42
C PRO A 15 9.09 -6.42 -5.03
N PRO A 16 10.33 -6.91 -4.92
CA PRO A 16 11.44 -6.16 -4.31
C PRO A 16 11.64 -4.71 -4.81
N PRO A 17 11.71 -4.44 -6.15
CA PRO A 17 11.97 -3.08 -6.61
C PRO A 17 10.80 -2.13 -6.36
N ALA A 18 9.61 -2.66 -6.07
CA ALA A 18 8.44 -1.88 -5.70
C ALA A 18 8.37 -1.68 -4.18
N ALA A 19 8.62 -2.74 -3.41
CA ALA A 19 8.61 -2.66 -1.95
C ALA A 19 9.62 -1.62 -1.43
N GLU A 20 10.85 -1.65 -1.94
CA GLU A 20 11.90 -0.70 -1.57
C GLU A 20 11.53 0.75 -1.88
N LYS A 21 10.88 1.00 -3.03
CA LYS A 21 10.44 2.35 -3.41
C LYS A 21 9.35 2.86 -2.47
N VAL A 22 8.35 2.05 -2.21
CA VAL A 22 7.25 2.44 -1.31
C VAL A 22 7.80 2.69 0.10
N VAL A 23 8.66 1.81 0.61
CA VAL A 23 9.31 2.00 1.92
C VAL A 23 10.15 3.26 1.93
N GLY A 24 11.01 3.50 0.93
CA GLY A 24 11.83 4.70 0.87
C GLY A 24 11.02 5.99 0.87
N HIS A 25 9.86 5.99 0.20
CA HIS A 25 8.95 7.13 0.22
C HIS A 25 8.25 7.33 1.56
N LEU A 26 7.74 6.25 2.16
CA LEU A 26 7.11 6.30 3.48
C LEU A 26 8.10 6.77 4.55
N SER A 27 9.32 6.22 4.55
CA SER A 27 10.39 6.63 5.45
C SER A 27 10.80 8.09 5.22
N GLY A 28 10.87 8.56 3.97
CA GLY A 28 11.12 9.96 3.65
C GLY A 28 10.04 10.93 4.17
N LEU A 29 8.86 10.41 4.51
CA LEU A 29 7.74 11.15 5.10
C LEU A 29 7.59 10.88 6.62
N GLY A 30 8.53 10.16 7.23
CA GLY A 30 8.55 9.89 8.67
C GLY A 30 7.76 8.66 9.12
N TYR A 31 7.27 7.82 8.21
CA TYR A 31 6.58 6.58 8.57
C TYR A 31 7.55 5.42 8.74
N ALA A 32 7.42 4.66 9.83
CA ALA A 32 8.13 3.40 9.99
C ALA A 32 7.52 2.33 9.06
N ALA A 33 8.27 1.87 8.06
CA ALA A 33 7.83 0.86 7.11
C ALA A 33 8.87 -0.25 6.89
N ILE A 34 8.42 -1.49 6.70
CA ILE A 34 9.27 -2.65 6.40
C ILE A 34 8.82 -3.27 5.08
N ALA A 35 9.79 -3.58 4.21
CA ALA A 35 9.56 -4.30 2.97
C ALA A 35 9.51 -5.81 3.23
N ALA A 36 8.54 -6.48 2.63
CA ALA A 36 8.51 -7.93 2.46
C ALA A 36 8.21 -8.22 0.99
N SER A 37 8.95 -9.14 0.40
CA SER A 37 8.81 -9.54 -1.02
C SER A 37 8.45 -11.00 -1.20
N THR A 38 8.56 -11.80 -0.13
CA THR A 38 8.18 -13.22 -0.13
C THR A 38 7.12 -13.51 0.93
N PHE A 39 6.36 -14.59 0.73
CA PHE A 39 5.38 -15.03 1.72
C PHE A 39 6.04 -15.35 3.07
N ALA A 40 7.24 -15.93 3.07
CA ALA A 40 7.98 -16.25 4.29
C ALA A 40 8.33 -14.98 5.09
N GLU A 41 8.82 -13.93 4.42
CA GLU A 41 9.08 -12.63 5.05
C GLU A 41 7.81 -11.99 5.61
N ALA A 42 6.71 -12.00 4.84
CA ALA A 42 5.44 -11.46 5.30
C ALA A 42 4.87 -12.26 6.48
N PHE A 43 5.03 -13.58 6.47
CA PHE A 43 4.61 -14.46 7.55
C PHE A 43 5.38 -14.19 8.83
N ASP A 44 6.70 -14.11 8.75
CA ASP A 44 7.55 -13.81 9.89
C ASP A 44 7.27 -12.41 10.47
N ALA A 45 7.18 -11.41 9.59
CA ALA A 45 6.85 -10.04 9.98
C ALA A 45 5.49 -9.97 10.71
N LEU A 46 4.43 -10.55 10.14
CA LEU A 46 3.08 -10.42 10.72
C LEU A 46 2.92 -11.09 12.09
N ARG A 47 3.85 -11.97 12.50
CA ARG A 47 3.86 -12.58 13.84
C ARG A 47 4.30 -11.61 14.95
N SER A 48 5.04 -10.55 14.64
CA SER A 48 5.61 -9.65 15.66
C SER A 48 4.60 -8.71 16.33
N ASN A 49 3.35 -8.65 15.85
CA ASN A 49 2.30 -7.71 16.30
C ASN A 49 2.66 -6.21 16.16
N GLU A 50 3.79 -5.87 15.52
CA GLU A 50 4.28 -4.49 15.36
C GLU A 50 3.57 -3.71 14.23
N PHE A 51 2.83 -4.42 13.38
CA PHE A 51 2.22 -3.84 12.18
C PHE A 51 0.77 -3.41 12.41
N SER A 52 0.44 -2.17 12.08
CA SER A 52 -0.93 -1.62 12.17
C SER A 52 -1.74 -1.86 10.89
N PHE A 53 -1.09 -1.87 9.73
CA PHE A 53 -1.70 -2.26 8.45
C PHE A 53 -0.63 -2.70 7.44
N ALA A 54 -1.08 -3.26 6.33
CA ALA A 54 -0.23 -3.65 5.22
C ALA A 54 -0.60 -2.94 3.90
N ILE A 55 0.35 -2.83 3.00
CA ILE A 55 0.17 -2.41 1.60
C ILE A 55 0.50 -3.61 0.72
N ALA A 56 -0.40 -3.95 -0.20
CA ALA A 56 -0.22 -5.10 -1.09
C ALA A 56 -0.97 -4.91 -2.41
N THR A 57 -0.76 -5.83 -3.36
CA THR A 57 -1.60 -5.96 -4.56
C THR A 57 -2.76 -6.92 -4.30
N ARG A 58 -3.84 -6.83 -5.09
CA ARG A 58 -5.04 -7.66 -4.94
C ARG A 58 -4.79 -9.17 -4.79
N PRO A 59 -3.93 -9.84 -5.60
CA PRO A 59 -3.71 -11.28 -5.45
C PRO A 59 -3.14 -11.66 -4.07
N ASP A 60 -2.41 -10.74 -3.44
CA ASP A 60 -1.68 -10.99 -2.20
C ASP A 60 -2.49 -10.64 -0.94
N ILE A 61 -3.59 -9.89 -1.06
CA ILE A 61 -4.42 -9.45 0.08
C ILE A 61 -4.95 -10.65 0.88
N SER A 62 -5.46 -11.66 0.17
CA SER A 62 -5.97 -12.86 0.81
C SER A 62 -4.87 -13.54 1.63
N LEU A 63 -3.63 -13.61 1.11
CA LEU A 63 -2.52 -14.25 1.83
C LEU A 63 -2.24 -13.55 3.16
N LEU A 64 -2.13 -12.22 3.15
CA LEU A 64 -1.86 -11.45 4.38
C LEU A 64 -2.99 -11.60 5.41
N ARG A 65 -4.24 -11.58 4.95
CA ARG A 65 -5.42 -11.74 5.82
C ARG A 65 -5.54 -13.13 6.43
N HIS A 66 -5.02 -14.18 5.79
CA HIS A 66 -4.95 -15.51 6.39
C HIS A 66 -3.92 -15.60 7.52
N ILE A 67 -2.87 -14.79 7.47
CA ILE A 67 -1.83 -14.76 8.53
C ILE A 67 -2.32 -13.93 9.71
N ARG A 68 -2.82 -12.71 9.45
CA ARG A 68 -3.30 -11.81 10.48
C ARG A 68 -4.40 -10.89 9.96
N THR A 69 -5.44 -10.71 10.77
CA THR A 69 -6.53 -9.77 10.48
C THR A 69 -6.08 -8.34 10.74
N ILE A 70 -5.40 -7.73 9.76
CA ILE A 70 -5.07 -6.30 9.75
C ILE A 70 -5.68 -5.61 8.53
N PRO A 71 -5.89 -4.29 8.56
CA PRO A 71 -6.22 -3.52 7.37
C PRO A 71 -5.17 -3.73 6.28
N VAL A 72 -5.62 -3.83 5.03
CA VAL A 72 -4.73 -3.94 3.86
C VAL A 72 -5.13 -2.88 2.85
N ILE A 73 -4.18 -2.04 2.46
CA ILE A 73 -4.31 -1.10 1.35
C ILE A 73 -4.01 -1.86 0.06
N ASN A 74 -5.00 -1.96 -0.83
CA ASN A 74 -4.76 -2.43 -2.19
C ASN A 74 -4.14 -1.30 -3.01
N MET A 75 -2.87 -1.43 -3.39
CA MET A 75 -2.18 -0.38 -4.16
C MET A 75 -2.80 -0.15 -5.55
N GLU A 76 -3.44 -1.17 -6.13
CA GLU A 76 -3.99 -1.09 -7.49
C GLU A 76 -5.13 -0.09 -7.63
N ILE A 77 -5.83 0.25 -6.54
CA ILE A 77 -6.99 1.16 -6.57
C ILE A 77 -6.61 2.61 -6.85
N PHE A 78 -5.33 2.95 -6.67
CA PHE A 78 -4.79 4.28 -6.91
C PHE A 78 -4.23 4.43 -8.33
N PHE A 79 -4.31 3.40 -9.17
CA PHE A 79 -3.97 3.52 -10.60
C PHE A 79 -5.22 3.86 -11.40
N HIS A 80 -5.24 5.07 -11.93
CA HIS A 80 -6.33 5.54 -12.77
C HIS A 80 -5.89 5.55 -14.22
N ALA A 81 -6.74 5.03 -15.11
CA ALA A 81 -6.55 5.21 -16.54
C ALA A 81 -6.70 6.70 -16.86
N ASP A 82 -5.83 7.22 -17.72
CA ASP A 82 -6.03 8.56 -18.25
C ASP A 82 -7.33 8.60 -19.07
N PRO A 83 -8.31 9.45 -18.69
CA PRO A 83 -9.61 9.53 -19.37
C PRO A 83 -9.50 9.98 -20.83
N ALA A 84 -8.36 10.54 -21.25
CA ALA A 84 -8.11 10.90 -22.64
C ALA A 84 -8.02 9.69 -23.59
N PHE A 85 -7.82 8.48 -23.05
CA PHE A 85 -7.67 7.25 -23.85
C PHE A 85 -8.98 6.46 -23.85
N LYS A 86 -9.54 6.25 -25.06
CA LYS A 86 -10.81 5.55 -25.27
C LYS A 86 -10.77 4.03 -24.96
N THR A 87 -9.59 3.46 -24.72
CA THR A 87 -9.39 2.03 -24.46
C THR A 87 -8.56 1.78 -23.21
N ILE A 88 -9.13 1.03 -22.26
CA ILE A 88 -8.61 0.77 -20.91
C ILE A 88 -7.26 0.02 -20.93
N GLU A 89 -6.99 -0.77 -21.96
CA GLU A 89 -5.78 -1.62 -22.04
C GLU A 89 -4.53 -0.87 -22.52
N ALA A 90 -4.70 0.21 -23.30
CA ALA A 90 -3.61 1.00 -23.85
C ALA A 90 -3.36 2.31 -23.08
N ALA A 91 -4.28 2.72 -22.22
CA ALA A 91 -4.16 3.96 -21.48
C ALA A 91 -2.95 3.93 -20.52
N PRO A 92 -2.07 4.95 -20.55
CA PRO A 92 -1.13 5.17 -19.47
C PRO A 92 -1.93 5.32 -18.17
N ARG A 93 -1.54 4.54 -17.16
CA ARG A 93 -2.14 4.65 -15.83
C ARG A 93 -1.28 5.58 -15.00
N HIS A 94 -1.89 6.61 -14.44
CA HIS A 94 -1.23 7.46 -13.46
C HIS A 94 -1.58 6.98 -12.06
N PHE A 95 -0.65 7.15 -11.13
CA PHE A 95 -0.89 6.86 -9.72
C PHE A 95 -1.36 8.11 -8.99
N ASP A 96 -2.47 8.01 -8.27
CA ASP A 96 -2.95 9.05 -7.37
C ASP A 96 -2.21 8.96 -6.02
N SER A 97 -1.03 9.57 -5.99
CA SER A 97 -0.18 9.67 -4.78
C SER A 97 -0.91 10.33 -3.62
N LYS A 98 -1.76 11.31 -3.90
CA LYS A 98 -2.47 12.08 -2.88
C LYS A 98 -3.52 11.22 -2.19
N ALA A 99 -4.34 10.49 -2.96
CA ALA A 99 -5.31 9.56 -2.41
C ALA A 99 -4.63 8.40 -1.66
N PHE A 100 -3.50 7.90 -2.17
CA PHE A 100 -2.71 6.88 -1.49
C PHE A 100 -2.22 7.38 -0.12
N MET A 101 -1.60 8.57 -0.06
CA MET A 101 -1.07 9.11 1.18
C MET A 101 -2.18 9.47 2.18
N ALA A 102 -3.32 10.00 1.73
CA ALA A 102 -4.47 10.22 2.59
C ALA A 102 -4.95 8.92 3.25
N ARG A 103 -4.86 7.78 2.54
CA ARG A 103 -5.22 6.48 3.09
C ARG A 103 -4.19 5.96 4.09
N VAL A 104 -2.90 6.16 3.83
CA VAL A 104 -1.81 5.86 4.77
C VAL A 104 -2.00 6.64 6.06
N GLU A 105 -2.18 7.96 5.98
CA GLU A 105 -2.36 8.82 7.14
C GLU A 105 -3.57 8.40 7.97
N PHE A 106 -4.70 8.11 7.33
CA PHE A 106 -5.91 7.66 8.02
C PHE A 106 -5.70 6.37 8.83
N LEU A 107 -4.88 5.43 8.31
CA LEU A 107 -4.61 4.15 8.97
C LEU A 107 -3.46 4.21 9.98
N SER A 108 -2.57 5.20 9.86
CA SER A 108 -1.49 5.44 10.82
C SER A 108 -1.95 6.14 12.10
N ARG A 109 -3.16 6.70 12.15
CA ARG A 109 -3.72 7.30 13.36
C ARG A 109 -4.01 6.23 14.42
N PRO A 110 -3.48 6.34 15.65
CA PRO A 110 -3.74 5.37 16.71
C PRO A 110 -5.24 5.28 17.03
N VAL A 111 -5.71 4.06 17.28
CA VAL A 111 -7.14 3.71 17.45
C VAL A 111 -7.75 4.29 18.75
N SER A 112 -6.96 4.98 19.59
CA SER A 112 -7.37 5.54 20.88
C SER A 112 -8.46 6.63 20.81
N SER A 113 -8.89 7.09 19.63
CA SER A 113 -9.94 8.10 19.47
C SER A 113 -11.35 7.55 19.20
N ARG A 114 -11.55 6.24 19.04
CA ARG A 114 -12.87 5.70 18.63
C ARG A 114 -13.86 5.40 19.75
N LEU A 115 -13.48 5.60 21.01
CA LEU A 115 -14.35 5.32 22.15
C LEU A 115 -14.89 6.56 22.89
N ASN A 116 -14.43 7.77 22.58
CA ASN A 116 -14.96 8.98 23.20
C ASN A 116 -15.41 10.00 22.14
N GLY A 117 -16.73 10.16 22.06
CA GLY A 117 -17.48 11.35 21.70
C GLY A 117 -16.89 12.33 20.67
N HIS A 118 -17.55 12.42 19.52
CA HIS A 118 -18.06 13.69 18.99
C HIS A 118 -17.15 14.92 19.15
N GLU A 119 -16.11 15.04 18.33
CA GLU A 119 -15.62 16.37 17.95
C GLU A 119 -14.92 16.30 16.58
N ALA A 120 -15.54 16.98 15.62
CA ALA A 120 -14.91 17.36 14.38
C ALA A 120 -13.99 18.53 14.70
N ASP A 121 -12.67 18.34 14.65
CA ASP A 121 -11.75 19.46 14.74
C ASP A 121 -10.59 19.37 13.74
N GLY A 122 -10.45 20.47 12.99
CA GLY A 122 -9.19 21.04 12.51
C GLY A 122 -8.28 20.18 11.63
N VAL A 123 -8.58 20.09 10.34
CA VAL A 123 -7.57 19.77 9.32
C VAL A 123 -6.58 20.93 9.24
N LYS A 124 -5.44 20.84 9.92
CA LYS A 124 -4.28 21.69 9.62
C LYS A 124 -3.52 21.05 8.46
N GLY A 125 -3.58 21.72 7.31
CA GLY A 125 -2.94 21.29 6.07
C GLY A 125 -1.42 21.15 6.20
N LEU A 126 -0.90 20.06 5.64
CA LEU A 126 0.53 19.92 5.35
C LEU A 126 0.95 20.87 4.22
N PRO A 127 2.25 21.25 4.17
CA PRO A 127 2.78 22.08 3.11
C PRO A 127 2.71 21.36 1.76
N PRO A 128 2.66 22.09 0.64
CA PRO A 128 2.55 21.49 -0.69
C PRO A 128 3.83 20.72 -1.00
N GLY A 129 3.81 19.40 -0.75
CA GLY A 129 4.80 18.48 -1.29
C GLY A 129 4.65 18.45 -2.81
N ASP A 130 5.77 18.50 -3.52
CA ASP A 130 5.84 18.62 -4.97
C ASP A 130 5.25 17.36 -5.67
N ASP A 131 3.94 17.38 -5.89
CA ASP A 131 3.13 16.33 -6.53
C ASP A 131 3.63 15.93 -7.94
N ARG A 132 4.41 16.80 -8.60
CA ARG A 132 4.96 16.50 -9.93
C ARG A 132 6.11 15.52 -9.88
N MET A 133 6.95 15.60 -8.84
CA MET A 133 8.06 14.67 -8.67
C MET A 133 7.55 13.30 -8.22
N THR A 134 6.47 13.29 -7.42
CA THR A 134 5.79 12.07 -6.96
C THR A 134 4.82 11.46 -7.98
N SER A 135 4.61 11.99 -9.18
CA SER A 135 3.86 11.28 -10.23
C SER A 135 4.80 10.55 -11.21
N ARG A 136 5.95 11.17 -11.50
CA ARG A 136 6.94 10.61 -12.45
C ARG A 136 7.62 9.32 -11.97
N TRP A 137 7.90 9.18 -10.67
CA TRP A 137 8.50 7.97 -10.11
C TRP A 137 7.57 6.73 -10.15
N TRP A 138 6.24 6.91 -10.00
CA TRP A 138 5.28 5.80 -10.08
C TRP A 138 5.09 5.28 -11.49
N ASN A 139 5.14 6.15 -12.50
CA ASN A 139 5.04 5.72 -13.90
C ASN A 139 6.17 4.76 -14.30
N LYS A 140 7.34 4.83 -13.64
CA LYS A 140 8.43 3.86 -13.82
C LYS A 140 8.21 2.55 -13.06
N ALA A 141 7.44 2.55 -11.96
CA ALA A 141 7.11 1.35 -11.19
C ALA A 141 5.97 0.55 -11.82
N ALA A 142 5.01 1.23 -12.48
CA ALA A 142 3.90 0.61 -13.20
C ALA A 142 4.35 -0.38 -14.28
N THR A 143 5.48 -0.12 -14.95
CA THR A 143 6.05 -1.04 -15.95
C THR A 143 6.52 -2.36 -15.32
N PHE A 144 7.03 -2.33 -14.08
CA PHE A 144 7.45 -3.55 -13.36
C PHE A 144 6.27 -4.34 -12.79
N TRP A 145 5.12 -3.67 -12.57
CA TRP A 145 3.90 -4.33 -12.10
C TRP A 145 3.10 -5.03 -13.21
N ARG A 146 3.40 -4.78 -14.48
CA ARG A 146 2.71 -5.39 -15.64
C ARG A 146 3.05 -6.87 -15.87
N LEU A 147 3.79 -7.54 -15.00
CA LEU A 147 4.21 -8.93 -15.23
C LEU A 147 3.91 -9.83 -14.03
N ARG A 148 2.68 -10.32 -13.98
CA ARG A 148 2.49 -11.77 -13.80
C ARG A 148 1.68 -12.31 -14.99
N PRO A 149 2.27 -13.15 -15.85
CA PRO A 149 1.49 -13.94 -16.78
C PRO A 149 0.48 -14.76 -15.98
N LYS A 150 -0.80 -14.67 -16.34
CA LYS A 150 -1.80 -15.68 -15.97
C LYS A 150 -1.19 -17.04 -16.28
N ARG A 151 -0.84 -17.82 -15.24
CA ARG A 151 -0.56 -19.26 -15.42
C ARG A 151 -1.83 -19.85 -16.04
N LYS A 152 -1.75 -20.26 -17.30
CA LYS A 152 -2.74 -21.15 -17.90
C LYS A 152 -2.66 -22.46 -17.11
N ALA A 153 -3.65 -22.72 -16.27
CA ALA A 153 -3.92 -24.07 -15.81
C ALA A 153 -4.49 -24.82 -17.02
N GLN A 154 -3.62 -25.54 -17.73
CA GLN A 154 -4.03 -26.54 -18.71
C GLN A 154 -4.02 -27.88 -17.98
N PHE A 155 -5.20 -28.33 -17.55
CA PHE A 155 -5.41 -29.73 -17.22
C PHE A 155 -5.84 -30.41 -18.51
N ASP A 156 -4.91 -31.12 -19.16
CA ASP A 156 -5.27 -32.20 -20.06
C ASP A 156 -5.50 -33.44 -19.20
N VAL A 157 -6.76 -33.86 -19.10
CA VAL A 157 -7.13 -35.21 -18.68
C VAL A 157 -7.43 -35.96 -19.96
N GLN A 158 -6.46 -36.74 -20.44
CA GLN A 158 -6.72 -37.79 -21.43
C GLN A 158 -7.09 -39.07 -20.67
N GLY A 159 -8.23 -39.63 -21.06
CA GLY A 159 -8.66 -40.98 -20.68
C GLY A 159 -8.02 -42.07 -21.52
#